data_AF-A0A2D9CC24-F1
#
_entry.id   AF-A0A2D9CC24-F1
#
_cell.length_a   1.000
_cell.length_b   1.000
_cell.length_c   1.000
_cell.angle_alpha   90.00
_cell.angle_beta   90.00
_cell.angle_gamma   90.00
#
_symmetry.space_group_name_H-M   'P 1'
#
loop_
_entity.id
_entity.type
_entity.pdbx_description
1 polymer ?
#
loop_
_entity_poly.entity_id
_entity_poly.type
_entity_poly.pdbx_seq_one_letter_code
_entity_poly.pdbx_strand_id
1 'polypeptide(L)'
;MKTEKEYTDKQLLFLDALMSDECKGNIKKAMNAAGYAETTHSRVVVSALKDEINERASMVLAMNSTKAAWSMVDVLDDPGAMGARNSIAAASQLLDRTGLIKKEQLEVKNTGGAMFILPPKSDD
;
A
#
# COMPACT_ATOMS: atom_id res chain seq x y z
N MET A 1 15.80 12.82 2.26
CA MET A 1 16.18 11.71 3.15
C MET A 1 15.03 11.50 4.13
N LYS A 2 14.40 10.31 4.16
CA LYS A 2 13.48 9.98 5.26
C LYS A 2 14.33 10.01 6.54
N THR A 3 14.02 10.92 7.45
CA THR A 3 14.62 10.93 8.79
C THR A 3 14.38 9.56 9.42
N GLU A 4 15.44 8.93 9.93
CA GLU A 4 15.35 7.65 10.63
C GLU A 4 14.56 7.89 11.90
N LYS A 5 13.30 7.45 11.89
CA LYS A 5 12.33 7.71 12.94
C LYS A 5 12.63 6.70 14.06
N GLU A 6 13.04 7.17 15.22
CA GLU A 6 13.23 6.29 16.38
C GLU A 6 11.87 5.86 16.91
N TYR A 7 11.64 4.55 16.98
CA TYR A 7 10.42 3.95 17.50
C TYR A 7 10.61 3.50 18.94
N THR A 8 9.59 3.70 19.75
CA THR A 8 9.50 3.05 21.06
C THR A 8 9.20 1.56 20.92
N ASP A 9 9.58 0.75 21.90
CA ASP A 9 9.31 -0.69 21.92
C ASP A 9 7.82 -1.00 21.76
N LYS A 10 6.94 -0.21 22.39
CA LYS A 10 5.48 -0.39 22.28
C LYS A 10 4.97 -0.12 20.86
N GLN A 11 5.56 0.81 20.13
CA GLN A 11 5.19 1.08 18.75
C GLN A 11 5.61 -0.07 17.83
N LEU A 12 6.81 -0.63 18.02
CA LEU A 12 7.28 -1.80 17.29
C LEU A 12 6.38 -3.01 17.56
N LEU A 13 6.11 -3.30 18.84
CA LEU A 13 5.19 -4.37 19.24
C LEU A 13 3.78 -4.18 18.68
N PHE A 14 3.26 -2.95 18.64
CA PHE A 14 1.96 -2.68 18.03
C PHE A 14 1.95 -2.99 16.55
N LEU A 15 2.97 -2.55 15.83
CA LEU A 15 3.06 -2.80 14.41
C LEU A 15 3.20 -4.30 14.10
N ASP A 16 3.96 -5.03 14.90
CA ASP A 16 4.12 -6.50 14.78
C ASP A 16 2.82 -7.22 15.10
N ALA A 17 2.17 -6.85 16.21
CA ALA A 17 0.87 -7.36 16.57
C ALA A 17 -0.17 -7.08 15.47
N LEU A 18 -0.11 -5.92 14.80
CA LEU A 18 -1.04 -5.58 13.71
C LEU A 18 -0.97 -6.57 12.54
N MET A 19 0.22 -7.11 12.25
CA MET A 19 0.45 -8.10 11.20
C MET A 19 0.22 -9.55 11.66
N SER A 20 0.07 -9.79 12.96
CA SER A 20 -0.15 -11.13 13.50
C SER A 20 -1.50 -11.73 13.06
N ASP A 21 -1.54 -13.05 12.97
CA ASP A 21 -2.77 -13.81 12.68
C ASP A 21 -3.84 -13.66 13.77
N GLU A 22 -3.47 -13.28 14.99
CA GLU A 22 -4.42 -13.07 16.09
C GLU A 22 -5.17 -11.74 15.94
N CYS A 23 -4.49 -10.71 15.46
CA CYS A 23 -5.07 -9.37 15.32
C CYS A 23 -5.65 -9.12 13.92
N LYS A 24 -5.00 -9.59 12.85
CA LYS A 24 -5.40 -9.40 11.45
C LYS A 24 -5.79 -7.94 11.13
N GLY A 25 -4.95 -6.99 11.51
CA GLY A 25 -5.22 -5.56 11.30
C GLY A 25 -6.20 -4.92 12.29
N ASN A 26 -6.71 -5.64 13.30
CA ASN A 26 -7.56 -5.04 14.33
C ASN A 26 -6.72 -4.17 15.29
N ILE A 27 -6.90 -2.85 15.15
CA ILE A 27 -6.14 -1.84 15.88
C ILE A 27 -6.27 -1.99 17.41
N LYS A 28 -7.48 -2.22 17.93
CA LYS A 28 -7.68 -2.33 19.39
C LYS A 28 -7.00 -3.57 19.95
N LYS A 29 -7.12 -4.71 19.26
CA LYS A 29 -6.46 -5.95 19.67
C LYS A 29 -4.94 -5.81 19.64
N ALA A 30 -4.39 -5.20 18.58
CA ALA A 30 -2.96 -4.95 18.46
C ALA A 30 -2.43 -4.02 19.55
N MET A 31 -3.18 -2.97 19.89
CA MET A 31 -2.84 -2.07 21.00
C MET A 31 -2.80 -2.80 22.34
N ASN A 32 -3.79 -3.67 22.59
CA ASN A 32 -3.82 -4.46 23.83
C ASN A 32 -2.64 -5.44 23.88
N ALA A 33 -2.34 -6.13 22.78
CA ALA A 33 -1.20 -7.04 22.67
C ALA A 33 0.15 -6.33 22.86
N ALA A 34 0.26 -5.09 22.41
CA ALA A 34 1.45 -4.25 22.60
C ALA A 34 1.54 -3.55 23.97
N GLY A 35 0.58 -3.83 24.88
CA GLY A 35 0.61 -3.30 26.24
C GLY A 35 0.26 -1.81 26.36
N TYR A 36 -0.57 -1.28 25.46
CA TYR A 36 -1.19 0.03 25.65
C TYR A 36 -2.30 -0.05 26.71
N ALA A 37 -2.48 1.02 27.48
CA ALA A 37 -3.61 1.12 28.40
C ALA A 37 -4.93 1.19 27.62
N GLU A 38 -6.00 0.60 28.14
CA GLU A 38 -7.32 0.60 27.49
C GLU A 38 -7.90 2.00 27.27
N THR A 39 -7.49 2.96 28.10
CA THR A 39 -7.86 4.38 27.99
C THR A 39 -7.13 5.10 26.86
N THR A 40 -6.07 4.51 26.29
CA THR A 40 -5.29 5.12 25.21
C THR A 40 -6.12 5.17 23.94
N HIS A 41 -6.30 6.38 23.40
CA HIS A 41 -7.08 6.55 22.19
C HIS A 41 -6.29 6.08 20.95
N SER A 42 -6.85 5.14 20.18
CA SER A 42 -6.20 4.53 19.01
C SER A 42 -5.72 5.54 17.98
N ARG A 43 -6.44 6.66 17.80
CA ARG A 43 -6.06 7.75 16.90
C ARG A 43 -4.66 8.28 17.18
N VAL A 44 -4.24 8.36 18.45
CA VAL A 44 -2.92 8.88 18.82
C VAL A 44 -1.83 7.96 18.28
N VAL A 45 -1.94 6.65 18.56
CA VAL A 45 -0.99 5.64 18.10
C VAL A 45 -0.97 5.55 16.57
N VAL A 46 -2.14 5.46 15.94
CA VAL A 46 -2.26 5.34 14.47
C VAL A 46 -1.73 6.58 13.76
N SER A 47 -1.97 7.79 14.29
CA SER A 47 -1.49 9.02 13.65
C SER A 47 0.03 9.12 13.64
N ALA A 48 0.70 8.63 14.69
CA ALA A 48 2.16 8.62 14.80
C ALA A 48 2.80 7.58 13.87
N LEU A 49 2.10 6.49 13.58
CA LEU A 49 2.60 5.31 12.85
C LEU A 49 1.92 5.11 11.48
N LYS A 50 1.32 6.16 10.92
CA LYS A 50 0.49 6.05 9.72
C LYS A 50 1.25 5.48 8.53
N ASP A 51 2.48 5.94 8.31
CA ASP A 51 3.27 5.55 7.14
C ASP A 51 3.71 4.09 7.25
N GLU A 52 4.08 3.67 8.46
CA GLU A 52 4.52 2.33 8.82
C GLU A 52 3.36 1.32 8.73
N ILE A 53 2.15 1.72 9.13
CA ILE A 53 0.92 0.93 8.94
C ILE A 53 0.65 0.75 7.44
N ASN A 54 0.79 1.81 6.63
CA ASN A 54 0.59 1.73 5.18
C ASN A 54 1.64 0.84 4.50
N GLU A 55 2.90 0.92 4.94
CA GLU A 55 3.99 0.08 4.45
C GLU A 55 3.73 -1.40 4.75
N ARG A 56 3.34 -1.72 6.00
CA ARG A 56 2.97 -3.09 6.38
C ARG A 56 1.75 -3.60 5.64
N ALA A 57 0.73 -2.75 5.44
CA ALA A 57 -0.43 -3.11 4.61
C ALA A 57 -0.03 -3.40 3.17
N SER A 58 0.86 -2.59 2.59
CA SER A 58 1.39 -2.80 1.24
C SER A 58 2.17 -4.11 1.14
N MET A 59 2.96 -4.44 2.17
CA MET A 59 3.66 -5.73 2.27
C MET A 59 2.67 -6.91 2.32
N VAL A 60 1.60 -6.82 3.12
CA VAL A 60 0.55 -7.85 3.15
C VAL A 60 -0.08 -8.03 1.77
N LEU A 61 -0.41 -6.94 1.06
CA LEU A 61 -0.97 -7.04 -0.30
C LEU A 61 0.02 -7.71 -1.25
N ALA A 62 1.30 -7.32 -1.21
CA ALA A 62 2.35 -7.92 -2.03
C ALA A 62 2.52 -9.42 -1.74
N MET A 63 2.54 -9.82 -0.46
CA MET A 63 2.63 -11.24 -0.06
C MET A 63 1.44 -12.07 -0.55
N ASN A 64 0.25 -11.47 -0.59
CA ASN A 64 -0.97 -12.15 -1.04
C ASN A 64 -1.18 -12.07 -2.56
N SER A 65 -0.43 -11.24 -3.28
CA SER A 65 -0.52 -11.09 -4.73
C SER A 65 -0.26 -12.40 -5.48
N THR A 66 0.73 -13.18 -5.03
CA THR A 66 1.03 -14.50 -5.61
C THR A 66 -0.13 -15.48 -5.43
N LYS A 67 -0.77 -15.47 -4.26
CA LYS A 67 -1.97 -16.28 -4.00
C LYS A 67 -3.15 -15.87 -4.88
N ALA A 68 -3.34 -14.56 -5.11
CA ALA A 68 -4.35 -14.07 -6.04
C ALA A 68 -4.06 -14.52 -7.48
N ALA A 69 -2.80 -14.45 -7.93
CA ALA A 69 -2.41 -14.93 -9.26
C ALA A 69 -2.72 -16.43 -9.42
N TRP A 70 -2.36 -17.27 -8.44
CA TRP A 70 -2.69 -18.70 -8.46
C TRP A 70 -4.19 -18.97 -8.44
N SER A 71 -4.95 -18.23 -7.62
CA SER A 71 -6.41 -18.34 -7.61
C SER A 71 -7.05 -18.04 -8.97
N MET A 72 -6.43 -17.23 -9.83
CA MET A 72 -6.90 -17.00 -11.19
C MET A 72 -6.57 -18.18 -12.11
N VAL A 73 -5.38 -18.77 -11.97
CA VAL A 73 -4.98 -19.97 -12.72
C VAL A 73 -5.90 -21.14 -12.39
N ASP A 74 -6.16 -21.39 -11.11
CA ASP A 74 -7.03 -22.50 -10.67
C ASP A 74 -8.45 -22.40 -11.26
N VAL A 75 -8.96 -21.17 -11.44
CA VAL A 75 -10.28 -20.95 -12.05
C VAL A 75 -10.25 -21.13 -13.58
N LEU A 76 -9.10 -20.98 -14.24
CA LEU A 76 -8.97 -21.34 -15.67
C LEU A 76 -9.07 -22.86 -15.85
N ASP A 77 -8.56 -23.64 -14.89
CA ASP A 77 -8.63 -25.09 -14.90
C ASP A 77 -10.04 -25.61 -14.56
N ASP A 78 -10.76 -24.95 -13.64
CA ASP A 78 -12.19 -25.21 -13.36
C ASP A 78 -13.04 -23.92 -13.36
N PRO A 79 -13.49 -23.46 -14.54
CA PRO A 79 -14.34 -22.27 -14.65
C PRO A 79 -15.77 -22.47 -14.09
N GLY A 80 -16.19 -23.72 -13.87
CA GLY A 80 -17.52 -24.08 -13.38
C GLY A 80 -17.64 -24.05 -11.86
N ALA A 81 -16.53 -23.94 -11.14
CA ALA A 81 -16.49 -23.93 -9.68
C ALA A 81 -17.40 -22.83 -9.09
N MET A 82 -18.15 -23.18 -8.04
CA MET A 82 -18.97 -22.21 -7.33
C MET A 82 -18.10 -21.07 -6.80
N GLY A 83 -18.46 -19.84 -7.16
CA GLY A 83 -17.74 -18.64 -6.73
C GLY A 83 -16.59 -18.21 -7.63
N ALA A 84 -16.27 -18.95 -8.71
CA ALA A 84 -15.21 -18.64 -9.68
C ALA A 84 -15.18 -17.15 -10.10
N ARG A 85 -16.35 -16.59 -10.46
CA ARG A 85 -16.47 -15.18 -10.86
C ARG A 85 -16.10 -14.19 -9.76
N ASN A 86 -16.52 -14.47 -8.52
CA ASN A 86 -16.22 -13.62 -7.37
C ASN A 86 -14.74 -13.71 -6.98
N SER A 87 -14.17 -14.92 -7.05
CA SER A 87 -12.75 -15.18 -6.78
C SER A 87 -11.85 -14.45 -7.79
N ILE A 88 -12.15 -14.53 -9.09
CA ILE A 88 -11.42 -13.77 -10.12
C ILE A 88 -11.52 -12.27 -9.87
N ALA A 89 -12.72 -11.75 -9.60
CA ALA A 89 -12.90 -10.32 -9.37
C ALA A 89 -12.10 -9.82 -8.15
N ALA A 90 -12.09 -10.58 -7.05
CA ALA A 90 -11.31 -10.25 -5.86
C ALA A 90 -9.79 -10.35 -6.13
N ALA A 91 -9.34 -11.40 -6.81
CA ALA A 91 -7.94 -11.60 -7.16
C ALA A 91 -7.42 -10.49 -8.08
N SER A 92 -8.19 -10.12 -9.11
CA SER A 92 -7.85 -9.02 -10.02
C SER A 92 -7.70 -7.69 -9.28
N GLN A 93 -8.65 -7.36 -8.40
CA GLN A 93 -8.59 -6.13 -7.60
C GLN A 93 -7.35 -6.09 -6.70
N LEU A 94 -6.94 -7.23 -6.14
CA LEU A 94 -5.73 -7.31 -5.33
C LEU A 94 -4.48 -7.03 -6.17
N LEU A 95 -4.35 -7.69 -7.33
CA LEU A 95 -3.21 -7.56 -8.24
C LEU A 95 -3.08 -6.15 -8.84
N ASP A 96 -4.21 -5.49 -9.12
CA ASP A 96 -4.24 -4.11 -9.59
C ASP A 96 -3.68 -3.14 -8.54
N ARG A 97 -3.91 -3.43 -7.26
CA ARG A 97 -3.46 -2.60 -6.13
C ARG A 97 -1.99 -2.79 -5.80
N THR A 98 -1.40 -3.96 -6.08
CA THR A 98 0.03 -4.20 -5.90
C THR A 98 0.88 -3.69 -7.06
N GLY A 99 0.26 -3.10 -8.09
CA GLY A 99 0.97 -2.52 -9.23
C GLY A 99 1.51 -3.55 -10.23
N LEU A 100 1.18 -4.84 -10.06
CA LEU A 100 1.61 -5.90 -11.00
C LEU A 100 0.99 -5.73 -12.39
N ILE A 101 -0.16 -5.04 -12.49
CA ILE A 101 -0.92 -4.89 -13.74
C ILE A 101 -0.68 -3.52 -14.41
N LYS A 102 -0.25 -2.49 -13.66
CA LYS A 102 -0.24 -1.11 -14.18
C LYS A 102 1.16 -0.66 -14.61
N LYS A 103 1.42 -0.71 -15.92
CA LYS A 103 2.52 0.04 -16.55
C LYS A 103 2.21 1.54 -16.44
N GLU A 104 3.00 2.30 -15.69
CA GLU A 104 2.97 3.76 -15.82
C GLU A 104 3.46 4.13 -17.21
N GLN A 105 2.54 4.53 -18.10
CA GLN A 105 2.92 5.29 -19.27
C GLN A 105 3.26 6.70 -18.78
N LEU A 106 4.54 6.94 -18.50
CA LEU A 106 5.06 8.30 -18.37
C LEU A 106 4.96 8.94 -19.76
N GLU A 107 3.85 9.63 -20.04
CA GLU A 107 3.83 10.63 -21.09
C GLU A 107 4.75 11.76 -20.65
N VAL A 108 6.03 11.64 -20.98
CA VAL A 108 6.95 12.78 -20.99
C VAL A 108 6.46 13.68 -22.10
N LYS A 109 5.50 14.56 -21.77
CA LYS A 109 5.31 15.79 -22.52
C LYS A 109 6.59 16.57 -22.30
N ASN A 110 7.50 16.38 -23.25
CA ASN A 110 8.67 17.20 -23.43
C ASN A 110 8.11 18.60 -23.67
N THR A 111 7.94 19.37 -22.59
CA THR A 111 7.74 20.81 -22.65
C THR A 111 9.08 21.36 -23.13
N GLY A 112 9.38 21.11 -24.42
CA GLY A 112 10.31 21.87 -25.20
C GLY A 112 9.75 23.27 -25.20
N GLY A 113 10.07 24.02 -24.16
CA GLY A 113 9.91 25.45 -24.14
C GLY A 113 10.61 25.93 -25.38
N ALA A 114 9.83 26.39 -26.36
CA ALA A 114 10.36 27.17 -27.44
C ALA A 114 11.01 28.39 -26.79
N MET A 115 12.32 28.32 -26.59
CA MET A 115 13.12 29.42 -26.12
C MET A 115 13.11 30.46 -27.25
N PHE A 116 12.14 31.36 -27.24
CA PHE A 116 12.10 32.49 -28.15
C PHE A 116 13.18 33.49 -27.72
N ILE A 117 14.33 33.42 -28.38
CA ILE A 117 15.34 34.47 -28.33
C ILE A 117 14.81 35.63 -29.17
N LEU A 118 14.33 36.68 -28.49
CA LEU A 118 13.98 37.93 -29.16
C LEU A 118 15.27 38.66 -29.56
N PRO A 119 15.42 39.14 -30.80
CA PRO A 119 16.53 40.01 -31.15
C PRO A 119 16.43 41.32 -30.34
N PRO A 120 17.57 41.89 -29.92
CA PRO A 120 17.56 43.15 -29.18
C PRO A 120 16.92 44.24 -30.04
N LYS A 121 16.13 45.09 -29.39
CA LYS A 121 15.50 46.25 -30.02
C LYS A 121 16.61 47.19 -30.50
N SER A 122 16.65 47.48 -31.79
CA SER A 122 17.47 48.58 -32.32
C SER A 122 16.90 49.88 -31.77
N ASP A 123 17.70 50.61 -30.98
CA ASP A 123 17.42 52.01 -30.67
C ASP A 123 17.81 52.84 -31.90
N ASP A 124 16.80 53.33 -32.62
CA ASP A 124 16.89 54.48 -33.52
C ASP A 124 15.58 55.28 -33.37
#